data_AF-A0A0F7RWU7-F1
#
_entry.id   AF-A0A0F7RWU7-F1
#
_cell.length_a   1.000
_cell.length_b   1.000
_cell.length_c   1.000
_cell.angle_alpha   90.00
_cell.angle_beta   90.00
_cell.angle_gamma   90.00
#
_symmetry.space_group_name_H-M   'P 1'
#
loop_
_entity.id
_entity.type
_entity.pdbx_description
1 polymer ?
#
loop_
_entity_poly.entity_id
_entity_poly.type
_entity_poly.pdbx_seq_one_letter_code
_entity_poly.pdbx_strand_id
1 'polypeptide(L)'
;MAEHDLSALDGLLDELDIEEKGNEDPRAAKLKALFEKAKAEYTAKIDVPTWYISPHASSAPFNVDKFNIPSPKELLARRKADRTGSTNQEWTVNYLYNRGHFELCLSYVASFAVSMGIEFPFDAAVGERLIQEHDSSQSALRRTKQERELSKNWGIIKDVIDAGVRSLLTLLRTTSTSATIDAWVPHSTSGSDYQLGKVRLEVLASGFLTFCMREIRVGAGDSRSGYSGMIVSPAGGDKKQVDMENVRLQNWTVTHGLALTAGDLALELELYRTAIEAHTLFLACRGQMWRVLLALAHELSCYHQQLNKQGKADAETRESLCIVAKAAIVSALQAVPRPRRLEIANSILIQHRVIPAAWIEEVLHPDYVQPLSFKDEDELLFYGLLQYLDPQADAPGGYILPEEIGIALVKVIFAKKSGLLAIYSKFPAYMREYTQRLSDAAANTESEWAGDLDAADEEDAENGPRSVRTL
;
A
#
# COMPACT_ATOMS: atom_id res chain seq x y z
N MET A 1 -4.15 8.94 -33.91
CA MET A 1 -3.14 9.66 -33.11
C MET A 1 -3.89 10.27 -31.95
N ALA A 2 -3.78 9.70 -30.75
CA ALA A 2 -4.50 10.21 -29.59
C ALA A 2 -3.63 11.29 -28.95
N GLU A 3 -4.12 12.52 -28.95
CA GLU A 3 -3.53 13.63 -28.19
C GLU A 3 -3.64 13.29 -26.71
N HIS A 4 -2.48 13.18 -26.04
CA HIS A 4 -2.42 13.04 -24.60
C HIS A 4 -2.92 14.35 -23.96
N ASP A 5 -4.01 14.27 -23.20
CA ASP A 5 -4.50 15.38 -22.37
C ASP A 5 -3.51 15.62 -21.22
N LEU A 6 -2.68 16.64 -21.42
CA LEU A 6 -1.67 17.14 -20.47
C LEU A 6 -2.22 18.33 -19.65
N SER A 7 -3.54 18.43 -19.45
CA SER A 7 -4.16 19.52 -18.69
C SER A 7 -3.62 19.72 -17.26
N ALA A 8 -3.07 18.66 -16.65
CA ALA A 8 -2.36 18.76 -15.35
C ALA A 8 -1.00 19.47 -15.44
N LEU A 9 -0.40 19.48 -16.63
CA LEU A 9 0.81 20.24 -16.96
C LEU A 9 0.46 21.69 -17.35
N ASP A 10 -0.73 21.94 -17.91
CA ASP A 10 -1.17 23.28 -18.35
C ASP A 10 -1.14 24.31 -17.21
N GLY A 11 -1.58 23.91 -16.00
CA GLY A 11 -1.49 24.76 -14.81
C GLY A 11 -0.06 25.05 -14.30
N LEU A 12 0.94 24.26 -14.72
CA LEU A 12 2.38 24.50 -14.49
C LEU A 12 3.03 25.25 -15.67
N LEU A 13 2.37 25.25 -16.84
CA LEU A 13 2.83 25.82 -18.10
C LEU A 13 2.39 27.29 -18.28
N ASP A 14 1.34 27.74 -17.57
CA ASP A 14 0.84 29.13 -17.60
C ASP A 14 1.70 30.13 -16.80
N GLU A 15 2.54 29.68 -15.87
CA GLU A 15 3.36 30.56 -15.01
C GLU A 15 4.73 30.95 -15.62
N LEU A 16 5.09 30.41 -16.79
CA LEU A 16 6.38 30.67 -17.44
C LEU A 16 6.18 31.45 -18.74
N ASP A 17 6.34 32.77 -18.66
CA ASP A 17 6.44 33.66 -19.81
C ASP A 17 7.82 33.45 -20.47
N ILE A 18 7.84 32.78 -21.62
CA ILE A 18 9.06 32.53 -22.39
C ILE A 18 9.02 33.43 -23.63
N GLU A 19 9.99 34.34 -23.78
CA GLU A 19 10.14 35.12 -25.00
C GLU A 19 10.38 34.18 -26.21
N GLU A 20 9.43 34.16 -27.14
CA GLU A 20 9.53 33.40 -28.39
C GLU A 20 10.70 33.91 -29.23
N LYS A 21 11.77 33.11 -29.34
CA LYS A 21 12.87 33.37 -30.27
C LYS A 21 12.91 32.34 -31.37
N GLY A 22 12.26 32.66 -32.50
CA GLY A 22 12.53 32.06 -33.82
C GLY A 22 12.25 30.56 -33.98
N ASN A 23 12.76 29.98 -35.08
CA ASN A 23 12.43 28.68 -35.70
C ASN A 23 12.61 27.39 -34.85
N GLU A 24 12.68 27.47 -33.52
CA GLU A 24 12.70 26.29 -32.66
C GLU A 24 11.26 25.83 -32.34
N ASP A 25 11.02 24.52 -32.30
CA ASP A 25 9.71 23.97 -31.92
C ASP A 25 9.35 24.45 -30.49
N PRO A 26 8.26 25.23 -30.32
CA PRO A 26 7.95 25.87 -29.05
C PRO A 26 7.73 24.87 -27.91
N ARG A 27 7.31 23.63 -28.21
CA ARG A 27 7.21 22.56 -27.20
C ARG A 27 8.57 22.08 -26.72
N ALA A 28 9.55 21.94 -27.62
CA ALA A 28 10.89 21.48 -27.29
C ALA A 28 11.64 22.53 -26.45
N ALA A 29 11.50 23.82 -26.79
CA ALA A 29 12.05 24.92 -26.02
C ALA A 29 11.45 25.00 -24.59
N LYS A 30 10.13 24.82 -24.47
CA LYS A 30 9.43 24.82 -23.17
C LYS A 30 9.80 23.61 -22.30
N LEU A 31 9.93 22.41 -22.88
CA LEU A 31 10.44 21.23 -22.18
C LEU A 31 11.88 21.40 -21.71
N LYS A 32 12.75 22.00 -22.53
CA LYS A 32 14.14 22.30 -22.17
C LYS A 32 14.23 23.34 -21.05
N ALA A 33 13.36 24.36 -21.07
CA ALA A 33 13.25 25.34 -20.00
C ALA A 33 12.73 24.72 -18.68
N LEU A 34 11.75 23.83 -18.75
CA LEU A 34 11.28 23.06 -17.58
C LEU A 34 12.37 22.14 -17.03
N PHE A 35 13.15 21.50 -17.91
CA PHE A 35 14.27 20.66 -17.50
C PHE A 35 15.39 21.49 -16.85
N GLU A 36 15.77 22.63 -17.43
CA GLU A 36 16.78 23.52 -16.83
C GLU A 36 16.26 24.20 -15.55
N LYS A 37 14.96 24.50 -15.44
CA LYS A 37 14.33 24.97 -14.18
C LYS A 37 14.33 23.88 -13.13
N ALA A 38 13.91 22.65 -13.46
CA ALA A 38 13.93 21.51 -12.56
C ALA A 38 15.36 21.17 -12.13
N LYS A 39 16.33 21.27 -13.04
CA LYS A 39 17.76 21.11 -12.77
C LYS A 39 18.29 22.25 -11.92
N ALA A 40 17.92 23.51 -12.17
CA ALA A 40 18.31 24.65 -11.35
C ALA A 40 17.69 24.59 -9.96
N GLU A 41 16.43 24.18 -9.81
CA GLU A 41 15.82 23.86 -8.52
C GLU A 41 16.54 22.69 -7.85
N TYR A 42 16.91 21.64 -8.60
CA TYR A 42 17.68 20.52 -8.09
C TYR A 42 19.11 20.92 -7.67
N THR A 43 19.71 21.90 -8.33
CA THR A 43 21.05 22.42 -8.02
C THR A 43 20.99 23.44 -6.88
N ALA A 44 19.97 24.29 -6.83
CA ALA A 44 19.68 25.17 -5.69
C ALA A 44 19.32 24.37 -4.43
N LYS A 45 18.69 23.19 -4.57
CA LYS A 45 18.51 22.20 -3.48
C LYS A 45 19.84 21.71 -2.89
N ILE A 46 20.96 21.89 -3.58
CA ILE A 46 22.31 21.49 -3.14
C ILE A 46 23.04 22.66 -2.46
N ASP A 47 22.68 23.92 -2.75
CA ASP A 47 23.51 25.11 -2.44
C ASP A 47 23.02 25.99 -1.26
N VAL A 48 21.89 25.68 -0.60
CA VAL A 48 21.41 26.50 0.54
C VAL A 48 21.98 26.02 1.88
N PRO A 49 22.69 26.87 2.65
CA PRO A 49 23.19 26.50 3.97
C PRO A 49 22.05 26.49 4.99
N THR A 50 21.65 25.30 5.46
CA THR A 50 20.77 25.16 6.63
C THR A 50 21.20 23.98 7.50
N TRP A 51 20.90 24.05 8.80
CA TRP A 51 21.31 23.15 9.88
C TRP A 51 20.73 21.72 9.84
N TYR A 52 20.75 21.07 8.68
CA TYR A 52 20.62 19.62 8.50
C TYR A 52 21.75 19.14 7.60
N ILE A 53 21.84 17.84 7.39
CA ILE A 53 22.97 17.16 6.72
C ILE A 53 23.02 17.60 5.26
N SER A 54 23.64 18.74 5.03
CA SER A 54 23.96 19.24 3.72
C SER A 54 25.08 18.35 3.17
N PRO A 55 25.02 17.93 1.91
CA PRO A 55 26.14 17.27 1.25
C PRO A 55 27.40 18.17 1.22
N HIS A 56 27.29 19.47 1.56
CA HIS A 56 28.36 20.46 1.48
C HIS A 56 28.62 21.26 2.78
N ALA A 57 27.88 21.04 3.88
CA ALA A 57 28.17 21.72 5.15
C ALA A 57 29.19 20.95 5.99
N SER A 58 30.45 21.27 5.73
CA SER A 58 31.65 20.85 6.45
C SER A 58 32.15 19.44 6.16
N SER A 59 33.47 19.32 6.07
CA SER A 59 34.21 18.06 6.14
C SER A 59 34.05 17.31 7.47
N ALA A 60 33.22 17.80 8.40
CA ALA A 60 32.91 17.10 9.63
C ALA A 60 31.76 16.11 9.41
N PRO A 61 31.91 14.83 9.82
CA PRO A 61 30.84 13.86 9.75
C PRO A 61 29.64 14.31 10.58
N PHE A 62 28.42 14.06 10.07
CA PHE A 62 27.19 14.22 10.85
C PHE A 62 27.33 13.52 12.20
N ASN A 63 27.17 14.27 13.28
CA ASN A 63 27.24 13.73 14.62
C ASN A 63 25.83 13.45 15.12
N VAL A 64 25.46 12.17 15.07
CA VAL A 64 24.17 11.62 15.49
C VAL A 64 23.86 12.00 16.94
N ASP A 65 24.85 11.96 17.82
CA ASP A 65 24.70 12.22 19.26
C ASP A 65 24.39 13.70 19.58
N LYS A 66 24.62 14.59 18.62
CA LYS A 66 24.32 16.03 18.73
C LYS A 66 23.05 16.43 17.98
N PHE A 67 22.38 15.48 17.32
CA PHE A 67 21.18 15.76 16.56
C PHE A 67 19.97 15.89 17.48
N ASN A 68 19.47 17.12 17.62
CA ASN A 68 18.26 17.39 18.38
C ASN A 68 17.04 17.33 17.46
N ILE A 69 16.06 16.49 17.82
CA ILE A 69 14.78 16.41 17.11
C ILE A 69 14.03 17.73 17.31
N PRO A 70 13.71 18.49 16.25
CA PRO A 70 12.99 19.74 16.37
C PRO A 70 11.57 19.50 16.90
N SER A 71 11.06 20.47 17.64
CA SER A 71 9.67 20.45 18.10
C SER A 71 8.68 20.66 16.94
N PRO A 72 7.42 20.22 17.09
CA PRO A 72 6.39 20.45 16.09
C PRO A 72 6.19 21.94 15.75
N LYS A 73 6.37 22.83 16.73
CA LYS A 73 6.31 24.31 16.54
C LYS A 73 7.43 24.80 15.64
N GLU A 74 8.66 24.34 15.84
CA GLU A 74 9.81 24.72 15.03
C GLU A 74 9.65 24.23 13.58
N LEU A 75 9.17 23.00 13.40
CA LEU A 75 8.90 22.46 12.06
C LEU A 75 7.79 23.24 11.34
N LEU A 76 6.73 23.62 12.05
CA LEU A 76 5.66 24.45 11.49
C LEU A 76 6.15 25.86 11.13
N ALA A 77 6.91 26.50 12.02
CA ALA A 77 7.47 27.84 11.77
C ALA A 77 8.40 27.84 10.55
N ARG A 78 9.26 26.84 10.43
CA ARG A 78 10.16 26.68 9.27
C ARG A 78 9.40 26.44 7.99
N ARG A 79 8.36 25.59 8.00
CA ARG A 79 7.53 25.35 6.80
C ARG A 79 6.80 26.62 6.34
N LYS A 80 6.37 27.48 7.26
CA LYS A 80 5.75 28.78 6.92
C LYS A 80 6.77 29.78 6.36
N ALA A 81 8.02 29.71 6.81
CA ALA A 81 9.10 30.56 6.32
C ALA A 81 9.63 30.09 4.95
N ASP A 82 9.65 28.78 4.70
CA ASP A 82 10.16 28.18 3.48
C ASP A 82 9.09 28.13 2.39
N ARG A 83 9.21 29.03 1.40
CA ARG A 83 8.31 29.12 0.25
C ARG A 83 8.63 28.09 -0.85
N THR A 84 9.75 27.37 -0.77
CA THR A 84 10.31 26.59 -1.89
C THR A 84 9.98 25.09 -1.89
N GLY A 85 9.07 24.64 -1.02
CA GLY A 85 8.71 23.22 -0.93
C GLY A 85 9.71 22.43 -0.09
N SER A 86 9.21 21.44 0.64
CA SER A 86 9.82 20.83 1.83
C SER A 86 11.00 19.89 1.59
N THR A 87 11.98 20.30 0.80
CA THR A 87 13.16 19.51 0.41
C THR A 87 14.01 19.08 1.60
N ASN A 88 14.24 19.97 2.57
CA ASN A 88 15.05 19.68 3.76
C ASN A 88 14.48 18.57 4.65
N GLN A 89 13.14 18.45 4.69
CA GLN A 89 12.47 17.43 5.50
C GLN A 89 12.64 16.04 4.88
N GLU A 90 12.51 15.95 3.57
CA GLU A 90 12.75 14.74 2.79
C GLU A 90 14.20 14.26 2.91
N TRP A 91 15.18 15.17 2.73
CA TRP A 91 16.61 14.84 2.85
C TRP A 91 16.98 14.32 4.24
N THR A 92 16.48 14.97 5.30
CA THR A 92 16.76 14.57 6.68
C THR A 92 16.28 13.15 6.95
N VAL A 93 15.05 12.85 6.56
CA VAL A 93 14.42 11.55 6.79
C VAL A 93 15.08 10.47 5.95
N ASN A 94 15.35 10.73 4.67
CA ASN A 94 16.07 9.81 3.80
C ASN A 94 17.48 9.50 4.32
N TYR A 95 18.20 10.51 4.82
CA TYR A 95 19.52 10.28 5.40
C TYR A 95 19.43 9.39 6.66
N LEU A 96 18.57 9.75 7.62
CA LEU A 96 18.45 9.00 8.88
C LEU A 96 18.05 7.55 8.61
N TYR A 97 17.09 7.34 7.71
CA TYR A 97 16.66 6.00 7.30
C TYR A 97 17.79 5.22 6.62
N ASN A 98 18.45 5.78 5.60
CA ASN A 98 19.49 5.09 4.84
C ASN A 98 20.76 4.80 5.65
N ARG A 99 21.01 5.58 6.72
CA ARG A 99 22.10 5.31 7.67
C ARG A 99 21.73 4.35 8.79
N GLY A 100 20.49 3.86 8.83
CA GLY A 100 20.01 2.91 9.84
C GLY A 100 19.70 3.55 11.19
N HIS A 101 19.55 4.88 11.26
CA HIS A 101 19.13 5.58 12.48
C HIS A 101 17.60 5.57 12.61
N PHE A 102 17.01 4.37 12.66
CA PHE A 102 15.56 4.18 12.59
C PHE A 102 14.79 4.84 13.74
N GLU A 103 15.31 4.81 14.97
CA GLU A 103 14.68 5.48 16.12
C GLU A 103 14.64 7.00 15.91
N LEU A 104 15.77 7.62 15.59
CA LEU A 104 15.86 9.06 15.34
C LEU A 104 15.02 9.49 14.12
N CYS A 105 15.02 8.67 13.07
CA CYS A 105 14.18 8.87 11.90
C CYS A 105 12.70 8.91 12.30
N LEU A 106 12.24 7.88 13.04
CA LEU A 106 10.86 7.78 13.48
C LEU A 106 10.47 8.94 14.43
N SER A 107 11.33 9.30 15.37
CA SER A 107 11.11 10.43 16.27
C SER A 107 10.99 11.77 15.53
N TYR A 108 11.82 11.99 14.51
CA TYR A 108 11.73 13.16 13.64
C TYR A 108 10.42 13.16 12.85
N VAL A 109 10.05 12.03 12.23
CA VAL A 109 8.82 11.92 11.44
C VAL A 109 7.58 12.06 12.32
N ALA A 110 7.59 11.54 13.56
CA ALA A 110 6.51 11.76 14.52
C ALA A 110 6.34 13.25 14.85
N SER A 111 7.43 13.97 15.11
CA SER A 111 7.38 15.43 15.32
C SER A 111 6.84 16.17 14.09
N PHE A 112 7.28 15.76 12.89
CA PHE A 112 6.78 16.30 11.63
C PHE A 112 5.28 16.03 11.45
N ALA A 113 4.82 14.82 11.73
CA ALA A 113 3.41 14.43 11.65
C ALA A 113 2.55 15.27 12.60
N VAL A 114 2.98 15.44 13.85
CA VAL A 114 2.29 16.31 14.80
C VAL A 114 2.25 17.77 14.31
N SER A 115 3.32 18.28 13.71
CA SER A 115 3.34 19.64 13.10
C SER A 115 2.38 19.81 11.92
N MET A 116 1.95 18.70 11.32
CA MET A 116 0.98 18.65 10.22
C MET A 116 -0.46 18.54 10.72
N GLY A 117 -0.67 18.33 12.03
CA GLY A 117 -1.98 18.04 12.60
C GLY A 117 -2.39 16.58 12.44
N ILE A 118 -1.45 15.66 12.20
CA ILE A 118 -1.73 14.22 12.28
C ILE A 118 -1.91 13.86 13.76
N GLU A 119 -3.08 13.32 14.09
CA GLU A 119 -3.44 12.97 15.45
C GLU A 119 -2.89 11.60 15.82
N PHE A 120 -2.29 11.52 17.01
CA PHE A 120 -1.87 10.27 17.61
C PHE A 120 -2.57 10.11 18.97
N PRO A 121 -3.00 8.89 19.33
CA PRO A 121 -3.67 8.61 20.58
C PRO A 121 -2.68 8.55 21.78
N PHE A 122 -1.95 9.64 22.03
CA PHE A 122 -0.94 9.72 23.10
C PHE A 122 -1.52 9.49 24.51
N ASP A 123 -2.80 9.86 24.72
CA ASP A 123 -3.50 9.73 26.01
C ASP A 123 -4.20 8.38 26.21
N ALA A 124 -4.15 7.47 25.24
CA ALA A 124 -4.85 6.18 25.33
C ALA A 124 -4.17 5.25 26.36
N ALA A 125 -4.76 5.19 27.55
CA ALA A 125 -4.20 4.52 28.72
C ALA A 125 -4.17 2.97 28.67
N VAL A 126 -4.57 2.29 27.58
CA VAL A 126 -4.61 0.81 27.54
C VAL A 126 -4.28 0.31 26.12
N GLY A 127 -3.31 -0.61 26.02
CA GLY A 127 -2.84 -1.20 24.75
C GLY A 127 -3.92 -1.86 23.89
N GLU A 128 -4.95 -2.44 24.50
CA GLU A 128 -6.00 -3.18 23.79
C GLU A 128 -6.97 -2.31 22.98
N ARG A 129 -6.97 -0.97 23.17
CA ARG A 129 -7.78 -0.04 22.36
C ARG A 129 -7.01 0.66 21.25
N LEU A 130 -5.70 0.48 21.17
CA LEU A 130 -4.82 1.21 20.25
C LEU A 130 -4.68 0.51 18.89
N ILE A 131 -4.63 -0.82 18.91
CA ILE A 131 -4.48 -1.67 17.72
C ILE A 131 -5.83 -2.35 17.49
N GLN A 132 -6.66 -1.70 16.68
CA GLN A 132 -7.94 -2.24 16.22
C GLN A 132 -8.00 -2.10 14.71
N GLU A 133 -8.79 -2.98 14.08
CA GLU A 133 -9.03 -2.88 12.65
C GLU A 133 -9.53 -1.47 12.32
N HIS A 134 -8.88 -0.82 11.37
CA HIS A 134 -9.24 0.53 11.01
C HIS A 134 -10.51 0.49 10.16
N ASP A 135 -11.62 0.95 10.71
CA ASP A 135 -12.83 1.20 9.90
C ASP A 135 -12.70 2.56 9.21
N SER A 136 -12.24 2.54 7.97
CA SER A 136 -12.13 3.76 7.16
C SER A 136 -13.50 4.22 6.62
N SER A 137 -14.56 3.38 6.68
CA SER A 137 -15.83 3.60 5.98
C SER A 137 -16.60 4.86 6.34
N GLN A 138 -16.43 5.36 7.57
CA GLN A 138 -17.21 6.49 8.11
C GLN A 138 -16.45 7.81 8.13
N SER A 139 -15.16 7.85 7.76
CA SER A 139 -14.36 9.07 7.86
C SER A 139 -14.64 10.00 6.67
N ALA A 140 -15.17 11.20 6.93
CA ALA A 140 -15.30 12.23 5.91
C ALA A 140 -13.90 12.64 5.39
N LEU A 141 -13.61 12.36 4.12
CA LEU A 141 -12.29 12.55 3.51
C LEU A 141 -11.98 14.00 3.09
N ARG A 142 -12.71 14.99 3.62
CA ARG A 142 -12.49 16.39 3.28
C ARG A 142 -11.16 16.86 3.86
N ARG A 143 -10.25 17.32 2.99
CA ARG A 143 -9.06 18.05 3.43
C ARG A 143 -9.46 19.33 4.17
N THR A 144 -8.88 19.53 5.35
CA THR A 144 -9.04 20.75 6.15
C THR A 144 -8.46 21.96 5.42
N LYS A 145 -8.78 23.17 5.87
CA LYS A 145 -8.22 24.40 5.28
C LYS A 145 -6.68 24.37 5.29
N GLN A 146 -6.08 23.92 6.39
CA GLN A 146 -4.65 23.76 6.54
C GLN A 146 -4.06 22.76 5.53
N GLU A 147 -4.71 21.62 5.33
CA GLU A 147 -4.26 20.62 4.35
C GLU A 147 -4.38 21.10 2.90
N ARG A 148 -5.40 21.91 2.59
CA ARG A 148 -5.56 22.53 1.27
C ARG A 148 -4.46 23.56 0.99
N GLU A 149 -4.10 24.36 1.98
CA GLU A 149 -2.97 25.30 1.88
C GLU A 149 -1.64 24.54 1.66
N LEU A 150 -1.53 23.30 2.15
CA LEU A 150 -0.36 22.43 2.01
C LEU A 150 -0.40 21.51 0.78
N SER A 151 -1.45 21.59 -0.04
CA SER A 151 -1.70 20.70 -1.17
C SER A 151 -0.56 20.66 -2.19
N LYS A 152 0.16 21.78 -2.39
CA LYS A 152 1.33 21.88 -3.30
C LYS A 152 2.49 20.98 -2.89
N ASN A 153 2.64 20.66 -1.60
CA ASN A 153 3.74 19.83 -1.05
C ASN A 153 3.27 18.46 -0.54
N TRP A 154 2.04 18.07 -0.88
CA TRP A 154 1.41 16.90 -0.28
C TRP A 154 2.08 15.58 -0.67
N GLY A 155 2.70 15.50 -1.85
CA GLY A 155 3.54 14.35 -2.24
C GLY A 155 4.73 14.16 -1.29
N ILE A 156 5.47 15.23 -1.00
CA ILE A 156 6.64 15.18 -0.10
C ILE A 156 6.23 14.80 1.32
N ILE A 157 5.07 15.30 1.79
CA ILE A 157 4.52 14.91 3.09
C ILE A 157 4.32 13.40 3.15
N LYS A 158 3.75 12.80 2.09
CA LYS A 158 3.54 11.35 2.01
C LYS A 158 4.86 10.59 2.04
N ASP A 159 5.88 11.06 1.31
CA ASP A 159 7.20 10.41 1.28
C ASP A 159 7.91 10.45 2.64
N VAL A 160 7.81 11.58 3.35
CA VAL A 160 8.33 11.73 4.72
C VAL A 160 7.64 10.75 5.68
N ILE A 161 6.30 10.66 5.60
CA ILE A 161 5.52 9.75 6.44
C ILE A 161 5.85 8.28 6.09
N ASP A 162 5.96 7.95 4.80
CA ASP A 162 6.33 6.62 4.32
C ASP A 162 7.68 6.13 4.90
N ALA A 163 8.69 6.99 4.91
CA ALA A 163 9.97 6.67 5.55
C ALA A 163 9.87 6.53 7.09
N GLY A 164 8.98 7.28 7.74
CA GLY A 164 8.64 7.05 9.15
C GLY A 164 8.00 5.68 9.39
N VAL A 165 7.01 5.32 8.59
CA VAL A 165 6.34 4.00 8.67
C VAL A 165 7.32 2.86 8.43
N ARG A 166 8.22 2.99 7.44
CA ARG A 166 9.29 1.99 7.22
C ARG A 166 10.28 1.89 8.38
N SER A 167 10.60 3.02 9.02
CA SER A 167 11.43 3.03 10.23
C SER A 167 10.72 2.32 11.38
N LEU A 168 9.44 2.62 11.59
CA LEU A 168 8.59 1.96 12.57
C LEU A 168 8.51 0.45 12.35
N LEU A 169 8.24 0.02 11.12
CA LEU A 169 8.25 -1.39 10.71
C LEU A 169 9.58 -2.07 11.04
N THR A 170 10.69 -1.39 10.77
CA THR A 170 12.03 -1.93 11.07
C THR A 170 12.23 -2.11 12.57
N LEU A 171 11.79 -1.14 13.38
CA LEU A 171 11.89 -1.21 14.84
C LEU A 171 10.98 -2.31 15.42
N LEU A 172 9.74 -2.44 14.92
CA LEU A 172 8.80 -3.48 15.34
C LEU A 172 9.33 -4.90 15.06
N ARG A 173 9.94 -5.11 13.88
CA ARG A 173 10.50 -6.40 13.47
C ARG A 173 11.81 -6.77 14.18
N THR A 174 12.50 -5.80 14.78
CA THR A 174 13.80 -6.03 15.40
C THR A 174 13.64 -6.32 16.89
N THR A 175 13.84 -7.58 17.28
CA THR A 175 13.62 -8.12 18.64
C THR A 175 14.44 -7.48 19.76
N SER A 176 15.46 -6.68 19.45
CA SER A 176 16.33 -6.01 20.44
C SER A 176 15.94 -4.56 20.77
N THR A 177 14.89 -4.02 20.13
CA THR A 177 14.54 -2.60 20.24
C THR A 177 13.62 -2.34 21.43
N SER A 178 13.81 -1.21 22.12
CA SER A 178 12.84 -0.70 23.10
C SER A 178 11.46 -0.55 22.43
N ALA A 179 10.39 -1.03 23.08
CA ALA A 179 9.02 -0.84 22.63
C ALA A 179 8.57 0.65 22.64
N THR A 180 9.46 1.56 23.03
CA THR A 180 9.25 3.00 23.11
C THR A 180 10.40 3.78 22.49
N ILE A 181 10.12 4.95 21.93
CA ILE A 181 11.10 5.93 21.44
C ILE A 181 10.88 7.28 22.11
N ASP A 182 11.85 8.17 22.04
CA ASP A 182 11.65 9.57 22.42
C ASP A 182 10.92 10.32 21.30
N ALA A 183 9.74 10.88 21.56
CA ALA A 183 9.00 11.67 20.58
C ALA A 183 8.31 12.87 21.24
N TRP A 184 8.03 13.90 20.45
CA TRP A 184 7.31 15.08 20.93
C TRP A 184 5.82 14.76 21.11
N VAL A 185 5.33 14.95 22.34
CA VAL A 185 3.92 14.76 22.71
C VAL A 185 3.31 16.09 23.18
N PRO A 186 2.01 16.32 22.97
CA PRO A 186 1.32 17.47 23.53
C PRO A 186 1.44 17.53 25.06
N HIS A 187 1.72 18.70 25.60
CA HIS A 187 1.80 18.95 27.04
C HIS A 187 0.46 19.46 27.55
N SER A 188 -0.30 18.59 28.25
CA SER A 188 -1.64 18.82 28.83
C SER A 188 -2.77 19.11 27.84
N THR A 189 -3.98 18.67 28.17
CA THR A 189 -5.20 18.69 27.35
C THR A 189 -5.75 20.08 26.98
N SER A 190 -5.03 21.17 27.32
CA SER A 190 -5.46 22.55 27.06
C SER A 190 -4.34 23.50 26.62
N GLY A 191 -3.11 23.02 26.41
CA GLY A 191 -1.95 23.86 26.06
C GLY A 191 -1.40 23.58 24.67
N SER A 192 -1.00 24.64 23.95
CA SER A 192 -0.32 24.54 22.64
C SER A 192 1.11 23.98 22.72
N ASP A 193 1.58 23.57 23.90
CA ASP A 193 2.99 23.23 24.15
C ASP A 193 3.27 21.75 23.93
N TYR A 194 4.52 21.42 23.60
CA TYR A 194 4.98 20.05 23.36
C TYR A 194 6.15 19.74 24.28
N GLN A 195 6.24 18.49 24.73
CA GLN A 195 7.37 17.98 25.51
C GLN A 195 7.90 16.70 24.86
N LEU A 196 9.21 16.46 25.00
CA LEU A 196 9.78 15.18 24.59
C LEU A 196 9.45 14.12 25.67
N GLY A 197 8.89 12.99 25.24
CA GLY A 197 8.54 11.89 26.15
C GLY A 197 8.72 10.54 25.48
N LYS A 198 8.69 9.47 26.28
CA LYS A 198 8.74 8.10 25.79
C LYS A 198 7.36 7.70 25.25
N VAL A 199 7.30 7.37 23.97
CA VAL A 199 6.06 6.98 23.26
C VAL A 199 6.20 5.55 22.77
N ARG A 200 5.16 4.73 23.01
CA ARG A 200 5.10 3.35 22.51
C ARG A 200 5.02 3.31 20.99
N LEU A 201 5.72 2.37 20.37
CA LEU A 201 5.68 2.16 18.92
C LEU A 201 4.24 1.92 18.43
N GLU A 202 3.42 1.19 19.18
CA GLU A 202 2.00 0.92 18.89
C GLU A 202 1.15 2.19 18.77
N VAL A 203 1.43 3.22 19.57
CA VAL A 203 0.70 4.50 19.53
C VAL A 203 1.00 5.23 18.23
N LEU A 204 2.27 5.22 17.81
CA LEU A 204 2.69 5.78 16.53
C LEU A 204 2.12 4.97 15.37
N ALA A 205 2.11 3.64 15.49
CA ALA A 205 1.57 2.73 14.49
C ALA A 205 0.09 3.00 14.22
N SER A 206 -0.71 3.14 15.29
CA SER A 206 -2.13 3.49 15.21
C SER A 206 -2.35 4.80 14.45
N GLY A 207 -1.69 5.89 14.87
CA GLY A 207 -1.86 7.20 14.21
C GLY A 207 -1.36 7.25 12.77
N PHE A 208 -0.23 6.61 12.47
CA PHE A 208 0.27 6.51 11.09
C PHE A 208 -0.65 5.68 10.21
N LEU A 209 -1.16 4.55 10.70
CA LEU A 209 -2.08 3.71 9.94
C LEU A 209 -3.37 4.46 9.60
N THR A 210 -3.94 5.20 10.57
CA THR A 210 -5.10 6.07 10.34
C THR A 210 -4.84 7.12 9.25
N PHE A 211 -3.71 7.81 9.33
CA PHE A 211 -3.34 8.79 8.32
C PHE A 211 -3.15 8.15 6.94
N CYS A 212 -2.40 7.06 6.86
CA CYS A 212 -2.10 6.39 5.58
C CYS A 212 -3.37 5.88 4.92
N MET A 213 -4.25 5.15 5.64
CA MET A 213 -5.49 4.63 5.09
C MET A 213 -6.42 5.72 4.59
N ARG A 214 -6.54 6.83 5.33
CA ARG A 214 -7.26 8.03 4.86
C ARG A 214 -6.68 8.56 3.54
N GLU A 215 -5.37 8.72 3.46
CA GLU A 215 -4.70 9.28 2.29
C GLU A 215 -4.70 8.37 1.07
N ILE A 216 -4.67 7.05 1.29
CA ILE A 216 -4.83 6.07 0.23
C ILE A 216 -6.19 6.25 -0.44
N ARG A 217 -7.25 6.39 0.37
CA ARG A 217 -8.64 6.57 -0.11
C ARG A 217 -8.88 7.90 -0.80
N VAL A 218 -8.42 9.01 -0.20
CA VAL A 218 -8.42 10.33 -0.88
C VAL A 218 -7.72 10.22 -2.23
N GLY A 219 -6.59 9.51 -2.27
CA GLY A 219 -5.84 9.27 -3.49
C GLY A 219 -6.61 8.48 -4.55
N ALA A 220 -7.46 7.55 -4.13
CA ALA A 220 -8.31 6.74 -5.00
C ALA A 220 -9.49 7.50 -5.64
N GLY A 221 -9.69 8.79 -5.32
CA GLY A 221 -10.78 9.61 -5.88
C GLY A 221 -12.04 9.67 -5.01
N ASP A 222 -11.97 9.12 -3.80
CA ASP A 222 -13.05 9.12 -2.82
C ASP A 222 -13.22 10.52 -2.18
N SER A 223 -14.34 11.17 -2.48
CA SER A 223 -14.52 12.61 -2.22
C SER A 223 -15.63 12.99 -1.23
N ARG A 224 -16.49 12.05 -0.81
CA ARG A 224 -17.67 12.40 0.01
C ARG A 224 -18.01 11.43 1.15
N SER A 225 -17.84 10.12 0.99
CA SER A 225 -18.31 9.13 1.98
C SER A 225 -17.73 7.73 1.76
N GLY A 226 -16.42 7.59 1.63
CA GLY A 226 -15.88 6.25 1.40
C GLY A 226 -16.13 5.76 -0.03
N TYR A 227 -15.64 4.57 -0.34
CA TYR A 227 -15.95 3.76 -1.53
C TYR A 227 -17.47 3.53 -1.80
N SER A 228 -18.36 4.17 -1.05
CA SER A 228 -19.82 4.13 -1.15
C SER A 228 -20.35 4.24 -2.58
N GLY A 229 -21.31 3.39 -2.91
CA GLY A 229 -21.99 3.40 -4.21
C GLY A 229 -21.29 2.57 -5.30
N MET A 230 -20.22 1.84 -4.99
CA MET A 230 -19.71 0.77 -5.89
C MET A 230 -20.65 -0.43 -5.94
N ILE A 231 -21.49 -0.61 -4.93
CA ILE A 231 -22.57 -1.60 -4.94
C ILE A 231 -23.88 -0.84 -4.97
N VAL A 232 -24.69 -1.16 -5.97
CA VAL A 232 -26.03 -0.62 -6.13
C VAL A 232 -27.03 -1.76 -6.09
N SER A 233 -28.16 -1.52 -5.43
CA SER A 233 -29.36 -2.34 -5.61
C SER A 233 -30.20 -1.64 -6.66
N PRO A 234 -30.28 -2.15 -7.90
CA PRO A 234 -31.09 -1.53 -8.94
C PRO A 234 -32.55 -1.44 -8.50
N ALA A 235 -33.22 -0.34 -8.88
CA ALA A 235 -34.59 -0.07 -8.44
C ALA A 235 -35.53 -1.23 -8.84
N GLY A 236 -36.05 -1.94 -7.84
CA GLY A 236 -36.97 -3.07 -8.02
C GLY A 236 -36.34 -4.46 -8.06
N GLY A 237 -35.04 -4.61 -7.72
CA GLY A 237 -34.39 -5.92 -7.59
C GLY A 237 -33.66 -6.11 -6.27
N ASP A 238 -33.73 -7.33 -5.71
CA ASP A 238 -33.03 -7.71 -4.48
C ASP A 238 -31.53 -8.05 -4.70
N LYS A 239 -31.08 -8.10 -5.96
CA LYS A 239 -29.70 -8.46 -6.30
C LYS A 239 -28.79 -7.24 -6.26
N LYS A 240 -27.83 -7.24 -5.32
CA LYS A 240 -26.68 -6.32 -5.33
C LYS A 240 -25.92 -6.46 -6.66
N GLN A 241 -25.49 -5.34 -7.24
CA GLN A 241 -24.67 -5.30 -8.46
C GLN A 241 -23.50 -4.34 -8.27
N VAL A 242 -22.38 -4.62 -8.95
CA VAL A 242 -21.22 -3.72 -8.99
C VAL A 242 -21.45 -2.62 -10.02
N ASP A 243 -21.37 -1.36 -9.58
CA ASP A 243 -21.36 -0.20 -10.47
C ASP A 243 -19.98 -0.05 -11.11
N MET A 244 -19.83 -0.69 -12.27
CA MET A 244 -18.58 -0.66 -13.05
C MET A 244 -18.23 0.74 -13.58
N GLU A 245 -19.18 1.66 -13.67
CA GLU A 245 -18.93 3.05 -14.05
C GLU A 245 -18.24 3.79 -12.90
N ASN A 246 -18.78 3.68 -11.69
CA ASN A 246 -18.14 4.23 -10.48
C ASN A 246 -16.76 3.62 -10.21
N VAL A 247 -16.58 2.32 -10.44
CA VAL A 247 -15.26 1.64 -10.31
C VAL A 247 -14.23 2.22 -11.30
N ARG A 248 -14.66 2.54 -12.53
CA ARG A 248 -13.79 3.14 -13.55
C ARG A 248 -13.47 4.62 -13.27
N LEU A 249 -14.38 5.33 -12.61
CA LEU A 249 -14.19 6.73 -12.23
C LEU A 249 -13.24 6.91 -11.04
N GLN A 250 -12.97 5.86 -10.27
CA GLN A 250 -11.96 5.92 -9.21
C GLN A 250 -10.57 6.12 -9.80
N ASN A 251 -9.84 7.09 -9.24
CA ASN A 251 -8.49 7.41 -9.65
C ASN A 251 -7.45 6.60 -8.85
N TRP A 252 -7.25 5.35 -9.23
CA TRP A 252 -6.32 4.41 -8.57
C TRP A 252 -4.81 4.76 -8.75
N THR A 253 -4.39 6.02 -8.70
CA THR A 253 -3.01 6.38 -9.13
C THR A 253 -2.16 7.13 -8.10
N VAL A 254 -2.74 7.63 -7.00
CA VAL A 254 -2.11 8.78 -6.31
C VAL A 254 -1.27 8.40 -5.07
N THR A 255 -1.29 7.16 -4.58
CA THR A 255 -0.70 6.81 -3.24
C THR A 255 -0.17 5.38 -3.07
N HIS A 256 0.32 4.74 -4.14
CA HIS A 256 0.76 3.34 -4.07
C HIS A 256 1.90 3.08 -3.06
N GLY A 257 2.86 4.00 -2.87
CA GLY A 257 3.92 3.83 -1.86
C GLY A 257 3.37 3.64 -0.45
N LEU A 258 2.47 4.55 -0.05
CA LEU A 258 1.77 4.49 1.24
C LEU A 258 0.87 3.27 1.37
N ALA A 259 0.21 2.84 0.30
CA ALA A 259 -0.64 1.64 0.32
C ALA A 259 0.18 0.38 0.65
N LEU A 260 1.37 0.27 0.08
CA LEU A 260 2.27 -0.86 0.36
C LEU A 260 2.75 -0.83 1.82
N THR A 261 3.24 0.31 2.29
CA THR A 261 3.81 0.40 3.65
C THR A 261 2.76 0.37 4.75
N ALA A 262 1.55 0.89 4.51
CA ALA A 262 0.40 0.72 5.40
C ALA A 262 -0.06 -0.74 5.47
N GLY A 263 -0.06 -1.46 4.34
CA GLY A 263 -0.35 -2.90 4.30
C GLY A 263 0.66 -3.72 5.10
N ASP A 264 1.96 -3.46 4.88
CA ASP A 264 3.04 -4.09 5.65
C ASP A 264 2.91 -3.80 7.16
N LEU A 265 2.58 -2.56 7.54
CA LEU A 265 2.39 -2.16 8.94
C LEU A 265 1.16 -2.83 9.55
N ALA A 266 0.04 -2.86 8.83
CA ALA A 266 -1.18 -3.52 9.29
C ALA A 266 -0.94 -5.02 9.49
N LEU A 267 -0.24 -5.68 8.57
CA LEU A 267 0.12 -7.09 8.69
C LEU A 267 1.01 -7.34 9.92
N GLU A 268 2.01 -6.49 10.16
CA GLU A 268 2.88 -6.59 11.34
C GLU A 268 2.10 -6.47 12.67
N LEU A 269 1.00 -5.72 12.66
CA LEU A 269 0.11 -5.54 13.81
C LEU A 269 -1.04 -6.58 13.85
N GLU A 270 -1.02 -7.58 12.97
CA GLU A 270 -2.08 -8.59 12.82
C GLU A 270 -3.47 -8.01 12.49
N LEU A 271 -3.51 -6.82 11.88
CA LEU A 271 -4.72 -6.15 11.38
C LEU A 271 -5.01 -6.60 9.95
N TYR A 272 -5.37 -7.88 9.80
CA TYR A 272 -5.46 -8.52 8.49
C TYR A 272 -6.47 -7.86 7.55
N ARG A 273 -7.60 -7.36 8.04
CA ARG A 273 -8.58 -6.70 7.17
C ARG A 273 -8.01 -5.39 6.61
N THR A 274 -7.37 -4.61 7.46
CA THR A 274 -6.71 -3.36 7.05
C THR A 274 -5.55 -3.64 6.07
N ALA A 275 -4.79 -4.72 6.29
CA ALA A 275 -3.72 -5.14 5.38
C ALA A 275 -4.25 -5.54 3.99
N ILE A 276 -5.30 -6.36 3.96
CA ILE A 276 -5.97 -6.78 2.72
C ILE A 276 -6.47 -5.55 1.96
N GLU A 277 -7.10 -4.58 2.63
CA GLU A 277 -7.53 -3.31 2.01
C GLU A 277 -6.36 -2.60 1.33
N ALA A 278 -5.30 -2.33 2.08
CA ALA A 278 -4.16 -1.55 1.60
C ALA A 278 -3.43 -2.23 0.42
N HIS A 279 -3.18 -3.53 0.51
CA HIS A 279 -2.52 -4.28 -0.56
C HIS A 279 -3.40 -4.48 -1.79
N THR A 280 -4.71 -4.63 -1.61
CA THR A 280 -5.66 -4.65 -2.72
C THR A 280 -5.60 -3.36 -3.51
N LEU A 281 -5.63 -2.23 -2.80
CA LEU A 281 -5.55 -0.91 -3.42
C LEU A 281 -4.23 -0.75 -4.15
N PHE A 282 -3.11 -1.18 -3.55
CA PHE A 282 -1.82 -1.18 -4.23
C PHE A 282 -1.86 -1.96 -5.55
N LEU A 283 -2.39 -3.19 -5.54
CA LEU A 283 -2.45 -4.07 -6.70
C LEU A 283 -3.44 -3.55 -7.76
N ALA A 284 -4.53 -2.92 -7.36
CA ALA A 284 -5.44 -2.22 -8.27
C ALA A 284 -4.71 -1.10 -9.02
N CYS A 285 -3.86 -0.34 -8.32
CA CYS A 285 -3.05 0.74 -8.92
C CYS A 285 -1.93 0.22 -9.84
N ARG A 286 -1.15 -0.77 -9.38
CA ARG A 286 0.14 -1.16 -10.00
C ARG A 286 0.05 -2.42 -10.85
N GLY A 287 -1.06 -3.14 -10.78
CA GLY A 287 -1.23 -4.46 -11.38
C GLY A 287 -0.65 -5.59 -10.53
N GLN A 288 -0.69 -6.80 -11.09
CA GLN A 288 -0.29 -8.05 -10.44
C GLN A 288 1.22 -8.09 -10.12
N MET A 289 1.61 -7.56 -8.95
CA MET A 289 2.99 -7.64 -8.44
C MET A 289 3.14 -8.85 -7.54
N TRP A 290 3.97 -9.81 -7.95
CA TRP A 290 4.09 -11.12 -7.29
C TRP A 290 4.37 -11.03 -5.77
N ARG A 291 5.21 -10.10 -5.30
CA ARG A 291 5.49 -9.95 -3.85
C ARG A 291 4.25 -9.58 -3.05
N VAL A 292 3.47 -8.65 -3.57
CA VAL A 292 2.25 -8.17 -2.89
C VAL A 292 1.13 -9.19 -3.02
N LEU A 293 1.07 -9.94 -4.13
CA LEU A 293 0.16 -11.09 -4.26
C LEU A 293 0.47 -12.20 -3.24
N LEU A 294 1.74 -12.46 -2.94
CA LEU A 294 2.12 -13.40 -1.88
C LEU A 294 1.75 -12.88 -0.48
N ALA A 295 2.00 -11.59 -0.22
CA ALA A 295 1.59 -10.96 1.05
C ALA A 295 0.07 -11.03 1.24
N LEU A 296 -0.69 -10.65 0.21
CA LEU A 296 -2.15 -10.75 0.18
C LEU A 296 -2.63 -12.19 0.41
N ALA A 297 -2.03 -13.19 -0.24
CA ALA A 297 -2.38 -14.59 -0.03
C ALA A 297 -2.14 -15.03 1.42
N HIS A 298 -1.05 -14.56 2.03
CA HIS A 298 -0.73 -14.80 3.42
C HIS A 298 -1.75 -14.14 4.36
N GLU A 299 -2.06 -12.87 4.16
CA GLU A 299 -3.07 -12.11 4.92
C GLU A 299 -4.44 -12.78 4.88
N LEU A 300 -4.90 -13.17 3.68
CA LEU A 300 -6.16 -13.88 3.51
C LEU A 300 -6.17 -15.23 4.24
N SER A 301 -5.04 -15.95 4.25
CA SER A 301 -4.92 -17.21 4.96
C SER A 301 -4.95 -17.05 6.48
N CYS A 302 -4.28 -16.03 7.01
CA CYS A 302 -4.27 -15.70 8.43
C CYS A 302 -5.65 -15.20 8.88
N TYR A 303 -6.27 -14.35 8.07
CA TYR A 303 -7.64 -13.87 8.32
C TYR A 303 -8.65 -15.02 8.32
N HIS A 304 -8.56 -15.93 7.35
CA HIS A 304 -9.35 -17.16 7.32
C HIS A 304 -9.20 -17.97 8.63
N GLN A 305 -7.97 -18.17 9.11
CA GLN A 305 -7.74 -18.89 10.37
C GLN A 305 -8.29 -18.15 11.59
N GLN A 306 -8.14 -16.82 11.63
CA GLN A 306 -8.65 -15.98 12.71
C GLN A 306 -10.18 -16.08 12.79
N LEU A 307 -10.87 -15.95 11.65
CA LEU A 307 -12.33 -16.10 11.57
C LEU A 307 -12.79 -17.51 11.97
N ASN A 308 -12.05 -18.54 11.55
CA ASN A 308 -12.33 -19.91 11.94
C ASN A 308 -12.21 -20.13 13.46
N LYS A 309 -11.17 -19.57 14.10
CA LYS A 309 -10.97 -19.66 15.55
C LYS A 309 -12.05 -18.91 16.34
N GLN A 310 -12.53 -17.79 15.81
CA GLN A 310 -13.56 -16.97 16.46
C GLN A 310 -14.97 -17.52 16.29
N GLY A 311 -15.20 -18.41 15.32
CA GLY A 311 -16.52 -18.97 15.02
C GLY A 311 -17.52 -17.93 14.49
N LYS A 312 -17.02 -16.82 13.92
CA LYS A 312 -17.83 -15.66 13.50
C LYS A 312 -18.14 -15.60 12.01
N ALA A 313 -17.64 -16.54 11.21
CA ALA A 313 -17.82 -16.51 9.76
C ALA A 313 -18.41 -17.82 9.24
N ASP A 314 -19.35 -17.70 8.32
CA ASP A 314 -19.96 -18.85 7.65
C ASP A 314 -18.93 -19.61 6.80
N ALA A 315 -19.29 -20.83 6.41
CA ALA A 315 -18.44 -21.66 5.55
C ALA A 315 -18.14 -20.98 4.20
N GLU A 316 -19.13 -20.28 3.62
CA GLU A 316 -19.00 -19.61 2.32
C GLU A 316 -18.00 -18.44 2.35
N THR A 317 -17.99 -17.66 3.43
CA THR A 317 -17.00 -16.58 3.62
C THR A 317 -15.59 -17.13 3.70
N ARG A 318 -15.40 -18.18 4.51
CA ARG A 318 -14.10 -18.84 4.65
C ARG A 318 -13.63 -19.44 3.33
N GLU A 319 -14.52 -20.09 2.59
CA GLU A 319 -14.20 -20.65 1.28
C GLU A 319 -13.81 -19.56 0.28
N SER A 320 -14.47 -18.40 0.31
CA SER A 320 -14.16 -17.30 -0.60
C SER A 320 -12.77 -16.71 -0.36
N LEU A 321 -12.38 -16.53 0.91
CA LEU A 321 -11.01 -16.12 1.27
C LEU A 321 -9.98 -17.14 0.78
N CYS A 322 -10.29 -18.44 0.89
CA CYS A 322 -9.44 -19.52 0.39
C CYS A 322 -9.28 -19.46 -1.14
N ILE A 323 -10.38 -19.28 -1.88
CA ILE A 323 -10.37 -19.15 -3.35
C ILE A 323 -9.49 -17.97 -3.77
N VAL A 324 -9.66 -16.80 -3.15
CA VAL A 324 -8.88 -15.60 -3.49
C VAL A 324 -7.40 -15.80 -3.18
N ALA A 325 -7.06 -16.40 -2.02
CA ALA A 325 -5.68 -16.70 -1.66
C ALA A 325 -5.00 -17.65 -2.67
N LYS A 326 -5.71 -18.72 -3.07
CA LYS A 326 -5.24 -19.67 -4.08
C LYS A 326 -5.06 -19.00 -5.45
N ALA A 327 -5.99 -18.15 -5.89
CA ALA A 327 -5.87 -17.39 -7.13
C ALA A 327 -4.71 -16.38 -7.10
N ALA A 328 -4.48 -15.73 -5.96
CA ALA A 328 -3.35 -14.83 -5.76
C ALA A 328 -2.01 -15.57 -5.88
N ILE A 329 -1.89 -16.80 -5.38
CA ILE A 329 -0.70 -17.65 -5.53
C ILE A 329 -0.43 -17.98 -6.99
N VAL A 330 -1.44 -18.45 -7.73
CA VAL A 330 -1.27 -18.75 -9.17
C VAL A 330 -0.79 -17.50 -9.90
N SER A 331 -1.43 -16.36 -9.63
CA SER A 331 -1.05 -15.09 -10.24
C SER A 331 0.36 -14.65 -9.84
N ALA A 332 0.78 -14.90 -8.60
CA ALA A 332 2.14 -14.62 -8.14
C ALA A 332 3.17 -15.50 -8.87
N LEU A 333 2.92 -16.79 -9.02
CA LEU A 333 3.79 -17.72 -9.75
C LEU A 333 3.85 -17.40 -11.26
N GLN A 334 2.78 -16.86 -11.83
CA GLN A 334 2.79 -16.35 -13.20
C GLN A 334 3.57 -15.04 -13.34
N ALA A 335 3.45 -14.13 -12.36
CA ALA A 335 4.04 -12.80 -12.41
C ALA A 335 5.50 -12.75 -11.90
N VAL A 336 5.98 -13.78 -11.18
CA VAL A 336 7.34 -13.81 -10.65
C VAL A 336 8.36 -14.00 -11.78
N PRO A 337 9.50 -13.28 -11.74
CA PRO A 337 10.59 -13.50 -12.68
C PRO A 337 11.05 -14.96 -12.67
N ARG A 338 11.26 -15.52 -13.87
CA ARG A 338 11.71 -16.91 -14.10
C ARG A 338 12.78 -17.40 -13.10
N PRO A 339 13.91 -16.70 -12.87
CA PRO A 339 14.97 -17.20 -11.99
C PRO A 339 14.55 -17.37 -10.52
N ARG A 340 13.45 -16.74 -10.10
CA ARG A 340 12.96 -16.81 -8.71
C ARG A 340 11.75 -17.74 -8.54
N ARG A 341 11.24 -18.34 -9.62
CA ARG A 341 10.03 -19.19 -9.57
C ARG A 341 10.19 -20.35 -8.60
N LEU A 342 11.32 -21.07 -8.65
CA LEU A 342 11.59 -22.19 -7.75
C LEU A 342 11.81 -21.75 -6.29
N GLU A 343 12.50 -20.61 -6.09
CA GLU A 343 12.66 -20.01 -4.75
C GLU A 343 11.30 -19.74 -4.10
N ILE A 344 10.38 -19.12 -4.86
CA ILE A 344 9.03 -18.81 -4.40
C ILE A 344 8.19 -20.08 -4.25
N ALA A 345 8.25 -21.01 -5.21
CA ALA A 345 7.56 -22.29 -5.12
C ALA A 345 7.99 -23.06 -3.87
N ASN A 346 9.28 -23.10 -3.56
CA ASN A 346 9.80 -23.72 -2.34
C ASN A 346 9.26 -23.03 -1.07
N SER A 347 9.18 -21.70 -1.06
CA SER A 347 8.59 -20.94 0.06
C SER A 347 7.11 -21.27 0.29
N ILE A 348 6.37 -21.64 -0.76
CA ILE A 348 4.94 -21.96 -0.70
C ILE A 348 4.74 -23.45 -0.37
N LEU A 349 5.32 -24.34 -1.18
CA LEU A 349 5.06 -25.78 -1.18
C LEU A 349 5.80 -26.54 -0.08
N ILE A 350 7.00 -26.11 0.30
CA ILE A 350 7.85 -26.84 1.26
C ILE A 350 7.89 -26.11 2.60
N GLN A 351 8.10 -24.79 2.58
CA GLN A 351 8.21 -24.01 3.80
C GLN A 351 6.85 -23.55 4.36
N HIS A 352 5.78 -23.66 3.58
CA HIS A 352 4.41 -23.26 3.96
C HIS A 352 4.33 -21.84 4.57
N ARG A 353 5.17 -20.91 4.08
CA ARG A 353 5.24 -19.55 4.62
C ARG A 353 4.07 -18.67 4.22
N VAL A 354 3.42 -19.01 3.10
CA VAL A 354 2.37 -18.18 2.48
C VAL A 354 0.98 -18.70 2.81
N ILE A 355 0.74 -20.01 2.61
CA ILE A 355 -0.55 -20.66 2.91
C ILE A 355 -0.34 -21.94 3.72
N PRO A 356 -1.39 -22.42 4.42
CA PRO A 356 -1.32 -23.63 5.23
C PRO A 356 -1.00 -24.87 4.39
N ALA A 357 -0.21 -25.79 4.96
CA ALA A 357 0.12 -27.07 4.34
C ALA A 357 -1.13 -27.87 3.92
N ALA A 358 -2.17 -27.86 4.78
CA ALA A 358 -3.42 -28.56 4.52
C ALA A 358 -4.07 -28.20 3.18
N TRP A 359 -4.00 -26.92 2.76
CA TRP A 359 -4.57 -26.48 1.48
C TRP A 359 -3.80 -26.99 0.27
N ILE A 360 -2.52 -27.31 0.44
CA ILE A 360 -1.65 -27.84 -0.60
C ILE A 360 -1.81 -29.36 -0.65
N GLU A 361 -1.74 -30.04 0.49
CA GLU A 361 -1.90 -31.49 0.64
C GLU A 361 -3.23 -31.99 0.05
N GLU A 362 -4.32 -31.29 0.34
CA GLU A 362 -5.65 -31.58 -0.19
C GLU A 362 -5.64 -31.66 -1.72
N VAL A 363 -4.98 -30.69 -2.36
CA VAL A 363 -4.99 -30.49 -3.80
C VAL A 363 -4.01 -31.42 -4.53
N LEU A 364 -2.94 -31.83 -3.84
CA LEU A 364 -1.98 -32.82 -4.32
C LEU A 364 -2.53 -34.25 -4.27
N HIS A 365 -3.66 -34.49 -3.58
CA HIS A 365 -4.28 -35.81 -3.57
C HIS A 365 -4.70 -36.24 -5.00
N PRO A 366 -4.41 -37.47 -5.44
CA PRO A 366 -4.68 -37.93 -6.81
C PRO A 366 -6.16 -37.81 -7.21
N ASP A 367 -7.06 -38.06 -6.25
CA ASP A 367 -8.50 -38.01 -6.44
C ASP A 367 -9.10 -36.61 -6.22
N TYR A 368 -8.27 -35.57 -6.05
CA TYR A 368 -8.77 -34.23 -5.79
C TYR A 368 -9.51 -33.67 -7.01
N VAL A 369 -10.79 -33.40 -6.81
CA VAL A 369 -11.63 -32.65 -7.73
C VAL A 369 -11.90 -31.29 -7.09
N GLN A 370 -11.54 -30.23 -7.81
CA GLN A 370 -11.75 -28.87 -7.32
C GLN A 370 -13.25 -28.57 -7.21
N PRO A 371 -13.76 -28.22 -6.02
CA PRO A 371 -15.16 -27.89 -5.85
C PRO A 371 -15.46 -26.55 -6.53
N LEU A 372 -16.54 -26.51 -7.31
CA LEU A 372 -17.13 -25.28 -7.82
C LEU A 372 -18.16 -24.79 -6.80
N SER A 373 -17.68 -24.11 -5.76
CA SER A 373 -18.51 -23.62 -4.65
C SER A 373 -19.39 -22.43 -5.04
N PHE A 374 -19.05 -21.73 -6.12
CA PHE A 374 -19.75 -20.54 -6.63
C PHE A 374 -19.96 -20.64 -8.14
N LYS A 375 -21.11 -20.16 -8.63
CA LYS A 375 -21.50 -20.19 -10.05
C LYS A 375 -20.79 -19.13 -10.87
N ASP A 376 -20.59 -17.95 -10.29
CA ASP A 376 -19.91 -16.83 -10.93
C ASP A 376 -19.14 -15.97 -9.90
N GLU A 377 -18.37 -15.01 -10.43
CA GLU A 377 -17.58 -14.09 -9.60
C GLU A 377 -18.45 -13.19 -8.73
N ASP A 378 -19.66 -12.87 -9.18
CA ASP A 378 -20.56 -12.00 -8.45
C ASP A 378 -21.12 -12.74 -7.23
N GLU A 379 -21.43 -14.04 -7.34
CA GLU A 379 -21.82 -14.89 -6.22
C GLU A 379 -20.70 -15.02 -5.18
N LEU A 380 -19.45 -15.21 -5.63
CA LEU A 380 -18.27 -15.24 -4.76
C LEU A 380 -18.04 -13.89 -4.05
N LEU A 381 -18.25 -12.78 -4.77
CA LEU A 381 -18.20 -11.45 -4.19
C LEU A 381 -19.30 -11.31 -3.14
N PHE A 382 -20.57 -11.34 -3.56
CA PHE A 382 -21.76 -10.96 -2.80
C PHE A 382 -22.12 -11.91 -1.66
N TYR A 383 -21.91 -13.21 -1.79
CA TYR A 383 -22.23 -14.19 -0.75
C TYR A 383 -21.01 -14.67 0.02
N GLY A 384 -19.82 -14.44 -0.52
CA GLY A 384 -18.56 -14.86 0.07
C GLY A 384 -17.81 -13.77 0.80
N LEU A 385 -17.38 -12.74 0.07
CA LEU A 385 -16.51 -11.68 0.62
C LEU A 385 -17.29 -10.57 1.36
N LEU A 386 -18.62 -10.50 1.19
CA LEU A 386 -19.47 -9.41 1.73
C LEU A 386 -20.27 -9.74 3.00
N GLN A 387 -19.99 -10.83 3.70
CA GLN A 387 -20.84 -11.19 4.85
C GLN A 387 -20.56 -10.34 6.09
N TYR A 388 -21.64 -10.01 6.81
CA TYR A 388 -21.59 -9.31 8.09
C TYR A 388 -20.87 -10.17 9.15
N LEU A 389 -19.87 -9.59 9.82
CA LEU A 389 -19.13 -10.25 10.91
C LEU A 389 -19.98 -10.49 12.18
N ASP A 390 -21.16 -9.86 12.26
CA ASP A 390 -22.14 -10.09 13.32
C ASP A 390 -23.54 -10.26 12.70
N PRO A 391 -24.07 -11.51 12.66
CA PRO A 391 -25.41 -11.80 12.17
C PRO A 391 -26.53 -11.14 13.00
N GLN A 392 -26.24 -10.67 14.22
CA GLN A 392 -27.20 -10.00 15.10
C GLN A 392 -27.10 -8.47 15.09
N ALA A 393 -26.20 -7.89 14.30
CA ALA A 393 -26.17 -6.46 14.06
C ALA A 393 -27.30 -6.05 13.10
N ASP A 394 -28.55 -6.14 13.57
CA ASP A 394 -29.79 -5.68 12.91
C ASP A 394 -29.87 -4.14 12.76
N ALA A 395 -28.72 -3.44 12.70
CA ALA A 395 -28.68 -2.03 12.36
C ALA A 395 -28.59 -1.89 10.84
N PRO A 396 -29.48 -1.12 10.18
CA PRO A 396 -29.48 -0.89 8.72
C PRO A 396 -28.32 0.04 8.26
N GLY A 397 -27.11 -0.18 8.79
CA GLY A 397 -25.90 0.59 8.53
C GLY A 397 -24.62 -0.03 9.11
N GLY A 398 -24.63 -1.29 9.56
CA GLY A 398 -23.45 -1.94 10.15
C GLY A 398 -22.60 -2.67 9.13
N TYR A 399 -21.37 -2.17 8.88
CA TYR A 399 -20.23 -2.87 8.26
C TYR A 399 -20.31 -3.18 6.75
N ILE A 400 -20.27 -2.13 5.93
CA ILE A 400 -20.32 -2.18 4.45
C ILE A 400 -18.93 -2.27 3.79
N LEU A 401 -17.81 -2.12 4.51
CA LEU A 401 -16.48 -2.04 3.85
C LEU A 401 -15.75 -3.35 3.45
N PRO A 402 -16.10 -4.58 3.91
CA PRO A 402 -15.57 -5.79 3.25
C PRO A 402 -15.93 -5.81 1.75
N GLU A 403 -16.91 -4.99 1.36
CA GLU A 403 -17.60 -5.07 0.11
C GLU A 403 -16.87 -4.47 -1.10
N GLU A 404 -16.14 -3.37 -0.92
CA GLU A 404 -15.44 -2.71 -2.02
C GLU A 404 -14.02 -3.25 -2.23
N ILE A 405 -13.41 -3.84 -1.19
CA ILE A 405 -12.13 -4.55 -1.28
C ILE A 405 -12.29 -5.83 -2.10
N GLY A 406 -13.38 -6.58 -1.87
CA GLY A 406 -13.74 -7.72 -2.71
C GLY A 406 -13.86 -7.33 -4.18
N ILE A 407 -14.55 -6.22 -4.47
CA ILE A 407 -14.70 -5.71 -5.84
C ILE A 407 -13.35 -5.34 -6.46
N ALA A 408 -12.49 -4.62 -5.74
CA ALA A 408 -11.16 -4.26 -6.24
C ALA A 408 -10.29 -5.51 -6.46
N LEU A 409 -10.32 -6.48 -5.53
CA LEU A 409 -9.64 -7.76 -5.66
C LEU A 409 -10.08 -8.50 -6.92
N VAL A 410 -11.37 -8.74 -7.09
CA VAL A 410 -11.89 -9.61 -8.16
C VAL A 410 -11.93 -8.90 -9.50
N LYS A 411 -12.48 -7.68 -9.56
CA LYS A 411 -12.76 -6.97 -10.83
C LYS A 411 -11.61 -6.10 -11.32
N VAL A 412 -10.66 -5.68 -10.48
CA VAL A 412 -9.53 -4.84 -10.94
C VAL A 412 -8.25 -5.65 -11.07
N ILE A 413 -7.92 -6.51 -10.10
CA ILE A 413 -6.67 -7.28 -10.13
C ILE A 413 -6.76 -8.48 -11.09
N PHE A 414 -7.88 -9.20 -11.12
CA PHE A 414 -8.00 -10.48 -11.87
C PHE A 414 -8.80 -10.40 -13.18
N ALA A 415 -9.57 -9.33 -13.42
CA ALA A 415 -10.37 -9.20 -14.64
C ALA A 415 -9.55 -9.22 -15.95
N LYS A 416 -8.27 -8.85 -15.92
CA LYS A 416 -7.39 -8.88 -17.11
C LYS A 416 -6.94 -10.29 -17.51
N LYS A 417 -7.16 -11.32 -16.68
CA LYS A 417 -6.65 -12.68 -16.88
C LYS A 417 -7.76 -13.73 -16.83
N SER A 418 -8.86 -13.47 -17.54
CA SER A 418 -10.03 -14.37 -17.65
C SER A 418 -10.87 -14.52 -16.38
N GLY A 419 -10.60 -13.73 -15.33
CA GLY A 419 -11.36 -13.71 -14.08
C GLY A 419 -10.78 -14.56 -12.95
N LEU A 420 -11.22 -14.30 -11.72
CA LEU A 420 -10.72 -14.94 -10.49
C LEU A 420 -10.92 -16.46 -10.52
N LEU A 421 -12.13 -16.93 -10.88
CA LEU A 421 -12.46 -18.35 -10.87
C LEU A 421 -11.64 -19.15 -11.91
N ALA A 422 -11.34 -18.53 -13.06
CA ALA A 422 -10.51 -19.14 -14.10
C ALA A 422 -9.03 -19.24 -13.69
N ILE A 423 -8.55 -18.34 -12.85
CA ILE A 423 -7.20 -18.42 -12.28
C ILE A 423 -7.18 -19.44 -11.14
N TYR A 424 -8.19 -19.41 -10.27
CA TYR A 424 -8.37 -20.37 -9.18
C TYR A 424 -8.38 -21.81 -9.71
N SER A 425 -9.05 -22.08 -10.84
CA SER A 425 -9.11 -23.43 -11.43
C SER A 425 -7.74 -24.00 -11.83
N LYS A 426 -6.74 -23.14 -12.03
CA LYS A 426 -5.36 -23.53 -12.35
C LYS A 426 -4.53 -23.90 -11.12
N PHE A 427 -5.01 -23.61 -9.91
CA PHE A 427 -4.26 -23.85 -8.68
C PHE A 427 -3.78 -25.31 -8.53
N PRO A 428 -4.63 -26.34 -8.74
CA PRO A 428 -4.18 -27.73 -8.63
C PRO A 428 -3.09 -28.12 -9.62
N ALA A 429 -3.23 -27.69 -10.88
CA ALA A 429 -2.23 -27.94 -11.91
C ALA A 429 -0.88 -27.31 -11.53
N TYR A 430 -0.91 -26.05 -11.09
CA TYR A 430 0.30 -25.33 -10.66
C TYR A 430 0.97 -25.99 -9.44
N MET A 431 0.21 -26.41 -8.43
CA MET A 431 0.80 -27.06 -7.25
C MET A 431 1.51 -28.36 -7.63
N ARG A 432 0.91 -29.20 -8.48
CA ARG A 432 1.52 -30.45 -8.96
C ARG A 432 2.75 -30.20 -9.82
N GLU A 433 2.64 -29.27 -10.77
CA GLU A 433 3.72 -28.88 -11.66
C GLU A 433 4.94 -28.38 -10.88
N TYR A 434 4.76 -27.44 -9.95
CA TYR A 434 5.87 -26.90 -9.18
C TYR A 434 6.41 -27.89 -8.14
N THR A 435 5.61 -28.85 -7.67
CA THR A 435 6.11 -29.98 -6.87
C THR A 435 7.08 -30.83 -7.69
N GLN A 436 6.70 -31.18 -8.92
CA GLN A 436 7.58 -31.93 -9.83
C GLN A 436 8.84 -31.13 -10.18
N ARG A 437 8.71 -29.84 -10.51
CA ARG A 437 9.86 -28.99 -10.83
C ARG A 437 10.83 -28.87 -9.65
N LEU A 438 10.34 -28.84 -8.40
CA LEU A 438 11.18 -28.83 -7.21
C LEU A 438 11.89 -30.18 -6.98
N SER A 439 11.22 -31.31 -7.21
CA SER A 439 11.87 -32.63 -7.11
C SER A 439 12.95 -32.81 -8.17
N ASP A 440 12.70 -32.35 -9.40
CA ASP A 440 13.67 -32.44 -10.50
C ASP A 440 14.89 -31.54 -10.24
N ALA A 441 14.67 -30.34 -9.69
CA ALA A 441 15.75 -29.44 -9.28
C ALA A 441 16.57 -30.00 -8.11
N ALA A 442 15.95 -30.71 -7.17
CA ALA A 442 16.67 -31.40 -6.09
C ALA A 442 17.50 -32.58 -6.59
N ALA A 443 17.07 -33.24 -7.67
CA ALA A 443 17.79 -34.35 -8.30
C ALA A 443 18.98 -33.91 -9.17
N ASN A 444 18.90 -32.72 -9.80
CA ASN A 444 19.92 -32.21 -10.73
C ASN A 444 20.67 -31.00 -10.14
N THR A 445 21.80 -31.25 -9.47
CA THR A 445 22.59 -30.23 -8.76
C THR A 445 23.52 -29.38 -9.64
N GLU A 446 23.69 -29.72 -10.93
CA GLU A 446 24.74 -29.13 -11.79
C GLU A 446 24.27 -28.39 -13.05
N SER A 447 22.96 -28.24 -13.29
CA SER A 447 22.48 -27.50 -14.47
C SER A 447 21.95 -26.14 -14.07
N GLU A 448 22.71 -25.07 -14.34
CA GLU A 448 22.13 -23.74 -14.48
C GLU A 448 21.06 -23.83 -15.58
N TRP A 449 19.80 -23.66 -15.17
CA TRP A 449 18.63 -23.80 -16.03
C TRP A 449 18.68 -22.78 -17.18
N ALA A 450 19.31 -23.18 -18.29
CA ALA A 450 19.32 -22.48 -19.56
C ALA A 450 18.24 -23.07 -20.47
N GLY A 451 17.01 -22.60 -20.29
CA GLY A 451 15.92 -22.73 -21.27
C GLY A 451 15.29 -24.11 -21.42
N ASP A 452 14.00 -24.21 -21.13
CA ASP A 452 13.08 -24.70 -22.16
C ASP A 452 11.64 -24.25 -21.92
N LEU A 453 10.92 -24.17 -23.04
CA LEU A 453 9.66 -23.49 -23.31
C LEU A 453 8.50 -23.94 -22.40
N ASP A 454 7.81 -22.96 -21.79
CA ASP A 454 6.47 -23.19 -21.23
C ASP A 454 5.50 -23.39 -22.42
N ALA A 455 4.75 -24.49 -22.43
CA ALA A 455 3.63 -24.77 -23.35
C ALA A 455 2.42 -23.81 -23.18
N ALA A 456 2.66 -22.63 -22.62
CA ALA A 456 1.70 -21.53 -22.49
C ALA A 456 1.99 -20.38 -23.47
N ASP A 457 3.09 -20.45 -24.23
CA ASP A 457 3.42 -19.45 -25.27
C ASP A 457 2.61 -19.66 -26.57
N GLU A 458 1.72 -20.66 -26.66
CA GLU A 458 0.88 -20.90 -27.86
C GLU A 458 -0.51 -20.24 -27.83
N GLU A 459 -0.97 -19.61 -26.73
CA GLU A 459 -2.33 -19.03 -26.73
C GLU A 459 -2.50 -17.55 -26.42
N ASP A 460 -1.51 -16.76 -26.01
CA ASP A 460 -1.70 -15.29 -25.97
C ASP A 460 -0.36 -14.52 -25.95
N ALA A 461 0.28 -14.46 -27.12
CA ALA A 461 1.36 -13.53 -27.39
C ALA A 461 0.82 -12.09 -27.59
N GLU A 462 0.05 -11.57 -26.65
CA GLU A 462 -0.30 -10.13 -26.56
C GLU A 462 -0.86 -9.85 -25.15
N ASN A 463 -0.21 -8.96 -24.37
CA ASN A 463 -0.65 -8.44 -23.06
C ASN A 463 -0.18 -9.13 -21.77
N GLY A 464 1.12 -9.39 -21.64
CA GLY A 464 1.74 -9.27 -20.30
C GLY A 464 1.58 -7.83 -19.78
N PRO A 465 1.24 -7.59 -18.50
CA PRO A 465 1.05 -6.24 -17.98
C PRO A 465 2.36 -5.45 -18.09
N ARG A 466 2.42 -4.52 -19.04
CA ARG A 466 3.52 -3.56 -19.15
C ARG A 466 3.49 -2.68 -17.91
N SER A 467 4.58 -2.72 -17.15
CA SER A 467 4.85 -1.74 -16.09
C SER A 467 4.69 -0.33 -16.65
N VAL A 468 4.04 0.57 -15.91
CA VAL A 468 3.90 2.00 -16.25
C VAL A 468 5.26 2.70 -16.41
N ARG A 469 6.37 2.07 -15.98
CA ARG A 469 7.74 2.57 -16.23
C ARG A 469 8.22 2.32 -17.68
N THR A 470 7.45 1.58 -18.47
CA THR A 470 7.72 1.25 -19.88
C THR A 470 6.76 1.97 -20.85
N LEU A 471 5.81 2.74 -20.33
CA LEU A 471 5.04 3.76 -21.05
C LEU A 471 5.66 5.13 -20.74
#